data_AF-C5CG71-F1
#
_entry.id   AF-C5CG71-F1
#
_cell.length_a   1.000
_cell.length_b   1.000
_cell.length_c   1.000
_cell.angle_alpha   90.00
_cell.angle_beta   90.00
_cell.angle_gamma   90.00
#
_symmetry.space_group_name_H-M   'P 1'
#
loop_
_entity.id
_entity.type
_entity.pdbx_description
1 polymer ?
#
loop_
_entity_poly.entity_id
_entity_poly.type
_entity_poly.pdbx_seq_one_letter_code
_entity_poly.pdbx_strand_id
1 'polypeptide(L)'
;MLIDNKPSSEWKHYSRAIKYYCEGDFSKAKSQIERGLKSNMKNRSLFYLLLSLKLLVSTGQNDKLYNRLRREFGRIPVRVRPEVVWALINYHSIYHTERELKAFRVWSERYEQENTATIMLFLGKARKEALDNNKENALKLFEKTYELAKKLEDPQGLINVLNDFSWYLKLDTKERALKLAEKASYYSGYYDEDLAAAPYVLDTLATIQFENHVISLYKTAEIQRFVGFRNSSTSTILKKKSPVFNPRRSKYANNELIRDYLKNRMNNLLAVSRNTGIAWDNLSKLINGKTQTVRGETLRKIITGLKIEVDPLNDPYPIVNEWIKLQIDKGFENAITELEKLKPSEREILILSTYTALLNRRKDYPYLSRKGTLSRALELCKEDLRRFREFTENRYETKKFVAQLFELHPFLEGRRDLVWKFLKALPARKRKEFIHKYLELGDKDRGVIDTFMRNYVRYDRNWGLRLKPPAELYPFTQKYRLKKTQTALAYWALDKKKEREKLRTLLCSGCESLRD
;
A
#
# COMPACT_ATOMS: atom_id res chain seq x y z
N MET A 1 -7.84 -1.37 30.24
CA MET A 1 -9.19 -0.90 30.65
C MET A 1 -10.21 -1.88 30.09
N LEU A 2 -10.84 -2.67 30.96
CA LEU A 2 -12.08 -3.38 30.63
C LEU A 2 -13.16 -2.31 30.43
N ILE A 3 -13.60 -2.10 29.19
CA ILE A 3 -14.75 -1.25 28.89
C ILE A 3 -15.99 -2.15 29.00
N ASP A 4 -16.31 -2.58 30.23
CA ASP A 4 -17.53 -3.36 30.51
C ASP A 4 -18.76 -2.44 30.68
N ASN A 5 -18.57 -1.12 30.71
CA ASN A 5 -19.63 -0.13 30.67
C ASN A 5 -19.74 0.50 29.27
N LYS A 6 -20.97 0.68 28.77
CA LYS A 6 -21.20 1.48 27.55
C LYS A 6 -20.47 2.82 27.70
N PRO A 7 -19.64 3.24 26.74
CA PRO A 7 -18.91 4.50 26.86
C PRO A 7 -19.91 5.65 27.02
N SER A 8 -19.58 6.60 27.89
CA SER A 8 -20.39 7.81 28.08
C SER A 8 -20.53 8.57 26.76
N SER A 9 -21.54 9.44 26.66
CA SER A 9 -21.78 10.22 25.43
C SER A 9 -20.55 11.01 25.00
N GLU A 10 -19.77 11.53 25.96
CA GLU A 10 -18.56 12.30 25.72
C GLU A 10 -17.44 11.43 25.10
N TRP A 11 -17.22 10.22 25.61
CA TRP A 11 -16.26 9.28 25.04
C TRP A 11 -16.63 8.85 23.62
N LYS A 12 -17.93 8.74 23.33
CA LYS A 12 -18.40 8.49 21.95
C LYS A 12 -18.04 9.64 21.01
N HIS A 13 -18.23 10.89 21.46
CA HIS A 13 -17.86 12.07 20.67
C HIS A 13 -16.35 12.15 20.44
N TYR A 14 -15.53 11.92 21.47
CA TYR A 14 -14.08 11.88 21.33
C TYR A 14 -13.60 10.78 20.37
N SER A 15 -14.13 9.56 20.51
CA SER A 15 -13.77 8.44 19.63
C SER A 15 -14.14 8.71 18.17
N ARG A 16 -15.32 9.30 17.92
CA ARG A 16 -15.73 9.73 16.58
C ARG A 16 -14.85 10.87 16.04
N ALA A 17 -14.46 11.81 16.89
CA ALA A 17 -13.58 12.89 16.50
C ALA A 17 -12.20 12.38 16.06
N ILE A 18 -11.61 11.44 16.81
CA ILE A 18 -10.37 10.78 16.40
C ILE A 18 -10.55 10.07 15.06
N LYS A 19 -11.64 9.30 14.89
CA LYS A 19 -11.94 8.61 13.63
C LYS A 19 -11.95 9.60 12.46
N TYR A 20 -12.73 10.67 12.55
CA TYR A 20 -12.80 11.69 11.49
C TYR A 20 -11.48 12.43 11.28
N TYR A 21 -10.71 12.68 12.34
CA TYR A 21 -9.37 13.26 12.23
C TYR A 21 -8.43 12.35 11.42
N CYS A 22 -8.42 11.06 11.72
CA CYS A 22 -7.63 10.08 10.96
C CYS A 22 -8.09 9.93 9.50
N GLU A 23 -9.39 10.08 9.24
CA GLU A 23 -9.97 10.09 7.89
C GLU A 23 -9.70 11.40 7.11
N GLY A 24 -9.16 12.43 7.76
CA GLY A 24 -8.95 13.76 7.17
C GLY A 24 -10.22 14.62 7.06
N ASP A 25 -11.36 14.18 7.61
CA ASP A 25 -12.59 14.97 7.66
C ASP A 25 -12.59 15.89 8.88
N PHE A 26 -11.77 16.94 8.80
CA PHE A 26 -11.59 17.90 9.90
C PHE A 26 -12.86 18.66 10.26
N SER A 27 -13.79 18.82 9.32
CA SER A 27 -15.10 19.44 9.57
C SER A 27 -15.95 18.57 10.51
N LYS A 28 -16.10 17.28 10.20
CA LYS A 28 -16.82 16.35 11.09
C LYS A 28 -16.08 16.13 12.41
N ALA A 29 -14.75 16.07 12.38
CA ALA A 29 -13.94 15.97 13.60
C ALA A 29 -14.23 17.17 14.53
N LYS A 30 -14.17 18.40 14.01
CA LYS A 30 -14.48 19.63 14.76
C LYS A 30 -15.90 19.63 15.32
N SER A 31 -16.89 19.20 14.53
CA SER A 31 -18.28 19.11 15.00
C SER A 31 -18.43 18.13 16.18
N GLN A 32 -17.79 16.96 16.13
CA GLN A 32 -17.82 16.01 17.26
C GLN A 32 -17.08 16.56 18.48
N ILE A 33 -15.96 17.26 18.28
CA ILE A 33 -15.20 17.91 19.37
C ILE A 33 -16.08 18.93 20.09
N GLU A 34 -16.79 19.79 19.34
CA GLU A 34 -17.67 20.80 19.92
C GLU A 34 -18.84 20.18 20.68
N ARG A 35 -19.45 19.12 20.15
CA ARG A 35 -20.51 18.38 20.86
C ARG A 35 -19.99 17.73 22.14
N GLY A 36 -18.78 17.17 22.10
CA GLY A 36 -18.08 16.69 23.27
C GLY A 36 -17.92 17.80 24.31
N LEU A 37 -17.31 18.92 23.93
CA LEU A 37 -17.02 20.05 24.83
C LEU A 37 -18.27 20.76 25.39
N LYS A 38 -19.42 20.69 24.71
CA LYS A 38 -20.70 21.27 25.18
C LYS A 38 -21.38 20.47 26.29
N SER A 39 -21.01 19.19 26.48
CA SER A 39 -21.51 18.40 27.61
C SER A 39 -20.93 18.93 28.93
N ASN A 40 -21.66 18.79 30.05
CA ASN A 40 -21.20 19.24 31.37
C ASN A 40 -20.07 18.32 31.89
N MET A 41 -18.87 18.50 31.32
CA MET A 41 -17.82 17.50 31.33
C MET A 41 -17.06 17.47 32.65
N LYS A 42 -17.47 16.57 33.54
CA LYS A 42 -16.77 16.31 34.82
C LYS A 42 -15.40 15.65 34.63
N ASN A 43 -15.18 14.98 33.51
CA ASN A 43 -13.92 14.28 33.21
C ASN A 43 -12.86 15.24 32.63
N ARG A 44 -12.00 15.77 33.50
CA ARG A 44 -10.89 16.66 33.11
C ARG A 44 -9.94 16.05 32.07
N SER A 45 -9.70 14.74 32.12
CA SER A 45 -8.81 14.07 31.16
C SER A 45 -9.39 14.16 29.75
N LEU A 46 -10.67 13.82 29.60
CA LEU A 46 -11.36 13.88 28.32
C LEU A 46 -11.49 15.32 27.79
N PHE A 47 -11.69 16.28 28.69
CA PHE A 47 -11.73 17.70 28.34
C PHE A 47 -10.43 18.14 27.66
N TYR A 48 -9.27 17.84 28.26
CA TYR A 48 -7.98 18.20 27.68
C TYR A 48 -7.64 17.40 26.40
N LEU A 49 -8.08 16.15 26.30
CA LEU A 49 -7.96 15.37 25.05
C LEU A 49 -8.78 15.97 23.90
N LEU A 50 -9.97 16.49 24.18
CA LEU A 50 -10.78 17.18 23.17
C LEU A 50 -10.19 18.53 22.78
N LEU A 51 -9.60 19.28 23.73
CA LEU A 51 -8.90 20.52 23.43
C LEU A 51 -7.62 20.28 22.63
N SER A 52 -6.84 19.25 22.93
CA SER A 52 -5.65 18.90 22.15
C SER A 52 -6.03 18.49 20.73
N LEU A 53 -7.04 17.65 20.57
CA LEU A 53 -7.57 17.30 19.24
C LEU A 53 -8.11 18.54 18.50
N LYS A 54 -8.77 19.46 19.21
CA LYS A 54 -9.24 20.74 18.63
C LYS A 54 -8.08 21.55 18.06
N LEU A 55 -6.95 21.60 18.77
CA LEU A 55 -5.75 22.31 18.32
C LEU A 55 -5.23 21.72 17.00
N LEU A 56 -5.27 20.40 16.86
CA LEU A 56 -4.75 19.67 15.69
C LEU A 56 -5.64 19.71 14.45
N VAL A 57 -6.97 19.66 14.63
CA VAL A 57 -7.92 19.76 13.50
C VAL A 57 -8.11 21.19 13.00
N SER A 58 -7.58 22.17 13.72
CA SER A 58 -7.77 23.58 13.37
C SER A 58 -6.93 23.94 12.15
N THR A 59 -7.58 24.11 11.01
CA THR A 59 -7.00 24.72 9.81
C THR A 59 -6.96 26.25 10.01
N GLY A 60 -6.02 26.76 10.80
CA GLY A 60 -5.89 28.20 11.04
C GLY A 60 -5.19 28.62 12.34
N GLN A 61 -5.19 29.93 12.58
CA GLN A 61 -4.67 30.56 13.80
C GLN A 61 -5.51 30.18 15.03
N ASN A 62 -4.92 29.42 15.93
CA ASN A 62 -5.51 29.01 17.19
C ASN A 62 -4.52 29.23 18.35
N ASP A 63 -3.69 30.26 18.21
CA ASP A 63 -2.64 30.65 19.14
C ASP A 63 -3.19 30.89 20.55
N LYS A 64 -4.45 31.34 20.66
CA LYS A 64 -5.17 31.44 21.94
C LYS A 64 -5.33 30.08 22.63
N LEU A 65 -5.74 29.05 21.89
CA LEU A 65 -5.88 27.69 22.41
C LEU A 65 -4.52 27.07 22.72
N TYR A 66 -3.52 27.25 21.85
CA TYR A 66 -2.15 26.84 22.08
C TYR A 66 -1.61 27.44 23.39
N ASN A 67 -1.72 28.77 23.55
CA ASN A 67 -1.25 29.47 24.74
C ASN A 67 -2.01 29.06 26.00
N ARG A 68 -3.32 28.78 25.90
CA ARG A 68 -4.11 28.26 27.01
C ARG A 68 -3.60 26.90 27.46
N LEU A 69 -3.49 25.93 26.56
CA LEU A 69 -3.00 24.59 26.88
C LEU A 69 -1.57 24.62 27.46
N ARG A 70 -0.72 25.51 26.93
CA ARG A 70 0.63 25.76 27.45
C ARG A 70 0.63 26.29 28.89
N ARG A 71 -0.18 27.33 29.17
CA ARG A 71 -0.25 27.94 30.52
C ARG A 71 -0.89 26.99 31.54
N GLU A 72 -1.90 26.23 31.12
CA GLU A 72 -2.61 25.28 31.97
C GLU A 72 -1.91 23.93 32.11
N PHE A 73 -0.77 23.69 31.44
CA PHE A 73 -0.15 22.36 31.35
C PHE A 73 0.05 21.67 32.71
N GLY A 74 0.47 22.43 33.73
CA GLY A 74 0.62 21.91 35.10
C GLY A 74 -0.68 21.39 35.73
N ARG A 75 -1.85 21.89 35.29
CA ARG A 75 -3.18 21.50 35.77
C ARG A 75 -3.78 20.33 34.98
N ILE A 76 -3.17 19.96 33.86
CA ILE A 76 -3.63 18.85 33.02
C ILE A 76 -3.41 17.52 33.75
N PRO A 77 -4.40 16.59 33.77
CA PRO A 77 -4.22 15.30 34.38
C PRO A 77 -3.02 14.56 33.79
N VAL A 78 -2.21 14.03 34.70
CA VAL A 78 -0.92 13.39 34.42
C VAL A 78 -0.99 12.33 33.31
N ARG A 79 -2.10 11.60 33.21
CA ARG A 79 -2.31 10.52 32.22
C ARG A 79 -2.54 11.00 30.77
N VAL A 80 -3.00 12.23 30.55
CA VAL A 80 -3.31 12.76 29.20
C VAL A 80 -2.34 13.86 28.75
N ARG A 81 -1.36 14.20 29.60
CA ARG A 81 -0.32 15.16 29.25
C ARG A 81 0.45 14.76 27.99
N PRO A 82 0.84 13.49 27.75
CA PRO A 82 1.56 13.12 26.52
C PRO A 82 0.84 13.55 25.23
N GLU A 83 -0.47 13.33 25.16
CA GLU A 83 -1.30 13.72 24.01
C GLU A 83 -1.42 15.24 23.86
N VAL A 84 -1.43 15.98 24.98
CA VAL A 84 -1.44 17.45 24.94
C VAL A 84 -0.07 17.99 24.54
N VAL A 85 1.02 17.42 25.06
CA VAL A 85 2.39 17.73 24.64
C VAL A 85 2.52 17.55 23.14
N TRP A 86 2.01 16.44 22.60
CA TRP A 86 2.00 16.19 21.16
C TRP A 86 1.32 17.30 20.38
N ALA A 87 0.09 17.67 20.75
CA ALA A 87 -0.65 18.72 20.07
C ALA A 87 0.05 20.08 20.13
N LEU A 88 0.62 20.44 21.28
CA LEU A 88 1.38 21.69 21.45
C LEU A 88 2.63 21.70 20.57
N ILE A 89 3.42 20.63 20.60
CA ILE A 89 4.66 20.55 19.82
C ILE A 89 4.36 20.55 18.32
N ASN A 90 3.36 19.78 17.89
CA ASN A 90 2.95 19.73 16.48
C ASN A 90 2.50 21.12 16.00
N TYR A 91 1.64 21.79 16.77
CA TYR A 91 1.19 23.15 16.45
C TYR A 91 2.35 24.13 16.36
N HIS A 92 3.27 24.13 17.34
CA HIS A 92 4.44 24.99 17.32
C HIS A 92 5.28 24.73 16.06
N SER A 93 5.60 23.48 15.76
CA SER A 93 6.46 23.11 14.62
C SER A 93 5.93 23.53 13.25
N ILE A 94 4.61 23.66 13.10
CA ILE A 94 3.97 24.06 11.85
C ILE A 94 3.98 25.58 11.69
N TYR A 95 3.80 26.33 12.78
CA TYR A 95 3.49 27.76 12.72
C TYR A 95 4.59 28.68 13.29
N HIS A 96 5.66 28.17 13.91
CA HIS A 96 6.68 29.00 14.56
C HIS A 96 7.53 29.84 13.62
N THR A 97 7.61 29.48 12.33
CA THR A 97 8.35 30.27 11.32
C THR A 97 7.55 31.47 10.83
N GLU A 98 6.23 31.36 10.83
CA GLU A 98 5.31 32.40 10.36
C GLU A 98 4.80 33.29 11.49
N ARG A 99 5.03 32.90 12.76
CA ARG A 99 4.37 33.51 13.93
C ARG A 99 5.28 33.52 15.16
N GLU A 100 5.10 34.53 16.01
CA GLU A 100 5.76 34.67 17.31
C GLU A 100 5.22 33.71 18.38
N LEU A 101 5.32 32.40 18.13
CA LEU A 101 4.91 31.37 19.06
C LEU A 101 6.06 31.00 19.98
N LYS A 102 5.90 31.32 21.28
CA LYS A 102 6.84 30.86 22.30
C LYS A 102 6.85 29.33 22.35
N ALA A 103 8.04 28.74 22.21
CA ALA A 103 8.24 27.30 22.28
C ALA A 103 7.66 26.72 23.58
N PHE A 104 7.01 25.57 23.47
CA PHE A 104 6.61 24.78 24.63
C PHE A 104 7.82 23.98 25.13
N ARG A 105 8.36 24.37 26.30
CA ARG A 105 9.51 23.69 26.90
C ARG A 105 9.03 22.51 27.73
N VAL A 106 9.53 21.33 27.39
CA VAL A 106 9.26 20.10 28.12
C VAL A 106 10.32 19.99 29.21
N TRP A 107 9.92 20.07 30.48
CA TRP A 107 10.83 20.17 31.63
C TRP A 107 11.06 18.85 32.40
N SER A 108 10.59 17.71 31.87
CA SER A 108 10.69 16.43 32.55
C SER A 108 11.06 15.33 31.56
N GLU A 109 12.08 14.54 31.90
CA GLU A 109 12.53 13.33 31.16
C GLU A 109 11.36 12.39 30.83
N ARG A 110 10.34 12.35 31.70
CA ARG A 110 9.10 11.59 31.49
C ARG A 110 8.37 11.94 30.18
N TYR A 111 8.47 13.18 29.70
CA TYR A 111 7.85 13.62 28.45
C TYR A 111 8.85 13.67 27.28
N GLU A 112 10.15 13.55 27.57
CA GLU A 112 11.20 13.22 26.59
C GLU A 112 11.14 11.73 26.17
N GLN A 113 10.29 10.93 26.84
CA GLN A 113 10.08 9.53 26.53
C GLN A 113 9.78 9.32 25.05
N GLU A 114 10.42 8.30 24.51
CA GLU A 114 10.18 7.73 23.21
C GLU A 114 8.69 7.40 23.06
N ASN A 115 7.95 8.28 22.39
CA ASN A 115 6.55 8.08 22.07
C ASN A 115 6.26 8.65 20.67
N THR A 116 5.09 8.34 20.12
CA THR A 116 4.65 8.78 18.79
C THR A 116 4.80 10.29 18.56
N ALA A 117 4.67 11.10 19.61
CA ALA A 117 4.79 12.55 19.51
C ALA A 117 6.21 12.99 19.15
N THR A 118 7.19 12.34 19.76
CA THR A 118 8.61 12.59 19.54
C THR A 118 9.01 12.28 18.10
N ILE A 119 8.40 11.25 17.48
CA ILE A 119 8.59 10.96 16.05
C ILE A 119 8.19 12.18 15.20
N MET A 120 6.97 12.69 15.39
CA MET A 120 6.47 13.81 14.59
C MET A 120 7.28 15.10 14.81
N LEU A 121 7.74 15.34 16.05
CA LEU A 121 8.61 16.47 16.36
C LEU A 121 9.94 16.40 15.62
N PHE A 122 10.65 15.28 15.73
CA PHE A 122 11.95 15.14 15.08
C PHE A 122 11.81 15.11 13.56
N LEU A 123 10.73 14.57 13.04
CA LEU A 123 10.40 14.65 11.62
C LEU A 123 10.22 16.11 11.17
N GLY A 124 9.46 16.92 11.93
CA GLY A 124 9.31 18.35 11.67
C GLY A 124 10.65 19.11 11.69
N LYS A 125 11.51 18.82 12.69
CA LYS A 125 12.87 19.39 12.76
C LYS A 125 13.72 18.97 11.56
N ALA A 126 13.69 17.70 11.18
CA ALA A 126 14.46 17.17 10.06
C ALA A 126 14.08 17.88 8.73
N ARG A 127 12.78 18.07 8.49
CA ARG A 127 12.27 18.84 7.34
C ARG A 127 12.78 20.28 7.35
N LYS A 128 12.75 20.93 8.51
CA LYS A 128 13.24 22.31 8.65
C LYS A 128 14.74 22.40 8.32
N GLU A 129 15.57 21.57 8.94
CA GLU A 129 17.01 21.53 8.65
C GLU A 129 17.28 21.25 7.16
N ALA A 130 16.47 20.39 6.52
CA ALA A 130 16.59 20.13 5.09
C ALA A 130 16.22 21.35 4.23
N LEU A 131 15.18 22.10 4.59
CA LEU A 131 14.77 23.34 3.92
C LEU A 131 15.79 24.47 4.13
N ASP A 132 16.40 24.54 5.31
CA ASP A 132 17.48 25.48 5.65
C ASP A 132 18.84 25.05 5.05
N ASN A 133 18.84 24.01 4.19
CA ASN A 133 20.01 23.43 3.53
C ASN A 133 21.10 22.86 4.48
N ASN A 134 20.74 22.57 5.74
CA ASN A 134 21.58 21.92 6.73
C ASN A 134 21.46 20.38 6.64
N LYS A 135 22.03 19.83 5.58
CA LYS A 135 21.83 18.43 5.16
C LYS A 135 22.31 17.40 6.19
N GLU A 136 23.45 17.63 6.81
CA GLU A 136 24.04 16.68 7.77
C GLU A 136 23.13 16.52 9.00
N ASN A 137 22.63 17.62 9.54
CA ASN A 137 21.70 17.60 10.66
C ASN A 137 20.34 17.02 10.28
N ALA A 138 19.83 17.34 9.09
CA ALA A 138 18.60 16.75 8.58
C ALA A 138 18.71 15.21 8.51
N LEU A 139 19.82 14.69 7.96
CA LEU A 139 20.07 13.26 7.85
C LEU A 139 20.13 12.57 9.21
N LYS A 140 20.91 13.12 10.15
CA LYS A 140 20.99 12.63 11.53
C LYS A 140 19.62 12.59 12.19
N LEU A 141 18.81 13.63 12.00
CA LEU A 141 17.46 13.69 12.55
C LEU A 141 16.51 12.67 11.91
N PHE A 142 16.52 12.52 10.59
CA PHE A 142 15.70 11.51 9.92
C PHE A 142 16.06 10.09 10.37
N GLU A 143 17.35 9.75 10.48
CA GLU A 143 17.80 8.45 10.96
C GLU A 143 17.37 8.19 12.41
N LYS A 144 17.59 9.17 13.30
CA LYS A 144 17.12 9.10 14.69
C LYS A 144 15.61 8.90 14.77
N THR A 145 14.86 9.62 13.94
CA THR A 145 13.39 9.53 13.90
C THR A 145 12.93 8.16 13.38
N TYR A 146 13.64 7.61 12.40
CA TYR A 146 13.35 6.31 11.82
C TYR A 146 13.55 5.17 12.82
N GLU A 147 14.68 5.18 13.54
CA GLU A 147 14.95 4.17 14.58
C GLU A 147 13.96 4.27 15.75
N LEU A 148 13.58 5.50 16.12
CA LEU A 148 12.52 5.72 17.10
C LEU A 148 11.17 5.15 16.64
N ALA A 149 10.77 5.38 15.39
CA ALA A 149 9.51 4.86 14.84
C ALA A 149 9.47 3.32 14.82
N LYS A 150 10.59 2.68 14.49
CA LYS A 150 10.72 1.21 14.57
C LYS A 150 10.61 0.71 16.00
N LYS A 151 11.34 1.32 16.94
CA LYS A 151 11.36 0.93 18.35
C LYS A 151 9.97 0.97 18.97
N LEU A 152 9.16 1.97 18.59
CA LEU A 152 7.81 2.15 19.08
C LEU A 152 6.75 1.34 18.31
N GLU A 153 7.16 0.61 17.28
CA GLU A 153 6.25 -0.11 16.37
C GLU A 153 5.14 0.81 15.82
N ASP A 154 5.46 2.08 15.58
CA ASP A 154 4.50 3.10 15.12
C ASP A 154 4.35 3.04 13.59
N PRO A 155 3.24 2.50 13.06
CA PRO A 155 3.09 2.32 11.63
C PRO A 155 3.07 3.63 10.85
N GLN A 156 2.32 4.62 11.35
CA GLN A 156 2.14 5.89 10.65
C GLN A 156 3.41 6.74 10.76
N GLY A 157 4.05 6.73 11.92
CA GLY A 157 5.37 7.33 12.12
C GLY A 157 6.39 6.76 11.14
N LEU A 158 6.46 5.43 11.03
CA LEU A 158 7.39 4.75 10.13
C LEU A 158 7.16 5.12 8.66
N ILE A 159 5.90 5.08 8.19
CA ILE A 159 5.55 5.45 6.82
C ILE A 159 5.91 6.92 6.54
N ASN A 160 5.52 7.83 7.43
CA ASN A 160 5.76 9.26 7.25
C ASN A 160 7.25 9.60 7.23
N VAL A 161 8.02 9.04 8.16
CA VAL A 161 9.47 9.27 8.24
C VAL A 161 10.15 8.77 6.97
N LEU A 162 9.87 7.54 6.53
CA LEU A 162 10.47 7.00 5.30
C LEU A 162 10.10 7.83 4.07
N ASN A 163 8.83 8.25 3.98
CA ASN A 163 8.36 9.06 2.87
C ASN A 163 9.09 10.40 2.80
N ASP A 164 9.13 11.16 3.90
CA ASP A 164 9.83 12.44 3.91
C ASP A 164 11.33 12.27 3.75
N PHE A 165 11.91 11.28 4.40
CA PHE A 165 13.34 11.03 4.30
C PHE A 165 13.73 10.78 2.84
N SER A 166 12.92 10.01 2.11
CA SER A 166 13.12 9.83 0.67
C SER A 166 12.93 11.12 -0.13
N TRP A 167 11.93 11.94 0.21
CA TRP A 167 11.63 13.19 -0.49
C TRP A 167 12.76 14.21 -0.36
N TYR A 168 13.28 14.41 0.85
CA TYR A 168 14.32 15.41 1.11
C TYR A 168 15.72 14.92 0.68
N LEU A 169 15.98 13.60 0.63
CA LEU A 169 17.26 13.06 0.13
C LEU A 169 17.34 12.89 -1.40
N LYS A 170 16.24 13.04 -2.13
CA LYS A 170 16.21 12.72 -3.57
C LYS A 170 17.20 13.55 -4.42
N LEU A 171 17.59 14.73 -3.93
CA LEU A 171 18.56 15.61 -4.58
C LEU A 171 20.02 15.20 -4.32
N ASP A 172 20.28 14.42 -3.27
CA ASP A 172 21.64 14.03 -2.87
C ASP A 172 22.00 12.62 -3.31
N THR A 173 21.14 11.63 -3.01
CA THR A 173 21.44 10.21 -3.24
C THR A 173 20.22 9.49 -3.84
N LYS A 174 20.17 9.47 -5.18
CA LYS A 174 19.07 8.89 -5.97
C LYS A 174 18.71 7.46 -5.56
N GLU A 175 19.71 6.58 -5.43
CA GLU A 175 19.50 5.18 -5.07
C GLU A 175 18.97 5.01 -3.64
N ARG A 176 19.52 5.78 -2.69
CA ARG A 176 19.08 5.74 -1.29
C ARG A 176 17.65 6.27 -1.15
N ALA A 177 17.32 7.37 -1.83
CA ALA A 177 15.98 7.93 -1.86
C ALA A 177 14.97 6.91 -2.44
N LEU A 178 15.32 6.24 -3.55
CA LEU A 178 14.48 5.20 -4.14
C LEU A 178 14.23 4.05 -3.16
N LYS A 179 15.28 3.50 -2.53
CA LYS A 179 15.16 2.43 -1.51
C LYS A 179 14.26 2.83 -0.34
N LEU A 180 14.39 4.07 0.14
CA LEU A 180 13.55 4.60 1.23
C LEU A 180 12.08 4.73 0.79
N ALA A 181 11.82 5.22 -0.43
CA ALA A 181 10.48 5.36 -0.98
C ALA A 181 9.81 4.00 -1.24
N GLU A 182 10.55 3.01 -1.73
CA GLU A 182 10.07 1.63 -1.88
C GLU A 182 9.72 1.02 -0.52
N LYS A 183 10.53 1.28 0.51
CA LYS A 183 10.26 0.84 1.88
C LYS A 183 9.02 1.53 2.47
N ALA A 184 8.84 2.82 2.22
CA ALA A 184 7.62 3.54 2.60
C ALA A 184 6.40 2.91 1.93
N SER A 185 6.50 2.61 0.63
CA SER A 185 5.44 1.96 -0.15
C SER A 185 5.09 0.56 0.39
N TYR A 186 6.11 -0.24 0.72
CA TYR A 186 5.94 -1.53 1.39
C TYR A 186 5.18 -1.39 2.71
N TYR A 187 5.59 -0.48 3.61
CA TYR A 187 4.90 -0.32 4.89
C TYR A 187 3.51 0.29 4.76
N SER A 188 3.28 1.13 3.76
CA SER A 188 1.93 1.58 3.41
C SER A 188 1.05 0.38 3.04
N GLY A 189 1.50 -0.52 2.17
CA GLY A 189 0.78 -1.77 1.89
C GLY A 189 0.59 -2.67 3.11
N TYR A 190 1.59 -2.73 4.00
CA TYR A 190 1.57 -3.55 5.20
C TYR A 190 0.58 -3.02 6.26
N TYR A 191 0.51 -1.72 6.50
CA TYR A 191 -0.24 -1.17 7.64
C TYR A 191 -1.54 -0.44 7.26
N ASP A 192 -1.66 0.09 6.05
CA ASP A 192 -2.80 0.92 5.61
C ASP A 192 -3.80 0.09 4.79
N GLU A 193 -4.76 -0.54 5.47
CA GLU A 193 -5.79 -1.36 4.80
C GLU A 193 -6.77 -0.52 3.98
N ASP A 194 -7.13 0.67 4.48
CA ASP A 194 -8.10 1.59 3.87
C ASP A 194 -7.47 2.44 2.76
N LEU A 195 -6.16 2.30 2.54
CA LEU A 195 -5.40 2.92 1.46
C LEU A 195 -5.36 4.45 1.56
N ALA A 196 -5.56 5.02 2.75
CA ALA A 196 -5.65 6.46 2.98
C ALA A 196 -4.31 7.17 2.76
N ALA A 197 -3.20 6.57 3.19
CA ALA A 197 -1.84 7.08 3.03
C ALA A 197 -1.23 6.71 1.66
N ALA A 198 -1.75 5.66 1.00
CA ALA A 198 -1.19 5.12 -0.24
C ALA A 198 -1.02 6.18 -1.35
N PRO A 199 -1.98 7.08 -1.66
CA PRO A 199 -1.78 8.10 -2.69
C PRO A 199 -0.59 9.03 -2.43
N TYR A 200 -0.33 9.39 -1.17
CA TYR A 200 0.78 10.26 -0.79
C TYR A 200 2.13 9.55 -0.92
N VAL A 201 2.21 8.31 -0.45
CA VAL A 201 3.45 7.52 -0.50
C VAL A 201 3.81 7.15 -1.94
N LEU A 202 2.82 6.74 -2.73
CA LEU A 202 3.05 6.39 -4.13
C LEU A 202 3.39 7.60 -4.99
N ASP A 203 2.90 8.80 -4.67
CA ASP A 203 3.29 10.03 -5.38
C ASP A 203 4.77 10.37 -5.17
N THR A 204 5.28 10.17 -3.96
CA THR A 204 6.71 10.32 -3.64
C THR A 204 7.55 9.30 -4.40
N LEU A 205 7.18 8.02 -4.33
CA LEU A 205 7.86 6.95 -5.09
C LEU A 205 7.83 7.22 -6.59
N ALA A 206 6.67 7.58 -7.14
CA ALA A 206 6.52 7.84 -8.56
C ALA A 206 7.33 9.07 -9.02
N THR A 207 7.43 10.10 -8.20
CA THR A 207 8.26 11.28 -8.48
C THR A 207 9.74 10.92 -8.52
N ILE A 208 10.22 10.18 -7.53
CA ILE A 208 11.62 9.72 -7.49
C ILE A 208 11.89 8.80 -8.68
N GLN A 209 11.00 7.87 -9.01
CA GLN A 209 11.15 7.00 -10.18
C GLN A 209 11.14 7.79 -11.50
N PHE A 210 10.29 8.80 -11.63
CA PHE A 210 10.21 9.67 -12.80
C PHE A 210 11.49 10.48 -13.01
N GLU A 211 11.97 11.17 -11.97
CA GLU A 211 13.22 11.97 -12.00
C GLU A 211 14.47 11.12 -12.27
N ASN A 212 14.39 9.80 -12.03
CA ASN A 212 15.49 8.86 -12.21
C ASN A 212 15.29 7.91 -13.41
N HIS A 213 14.29 8.15 -14.27
CA HIS A 213 13.99 7.31 -15.43
C HIS A 213 13.86 5.81 -15.10
N VAL A 214 13.32 5.50 -13.91
CA VAL A 214 13.20 4.12 -13.43
C VAL A 214 12.09 3.42 -14.20
N ILE A 215 12.46 2.33 -14.88
CA ILE A 215 11.58 1.54 -15.73
C ILE A 215 10.31 1.07 -15.00
N SER A 216 10.39 0.73 -13.71
CA SER A 216 9.25 0.23 -12.92
C SER A 216 8.16 1.28 -12.63
N LEU A 217 8.33 2.55 -13.04
CA LEU A 217 7.36 3.62 -12.84
C LEU A 217 5.95 3.28 -13.34
N TYR A 218 5.84 2.53 -14.46
CA TYR A 218 4.53 2.13 -14.97
C TYR A 218 3.76 1.23 -13.97
N LYS A 219 4.46 0.40 -13.18
CA LYS A 219 3.83 -0.44 -12.13
C LYS A 219 3.27 0.45 -11.02
N THR A 220 3.99 1.49 -10.61
CA THR A 220 3.53 2.46 -9.61
C THR A 220 2.31 3.22 -10.10
N ALA A 221 2.33 3.68 -11.36
CA ALA A 221 1.20 4.37 -11.99
C ALA A 221 -0.05 3.47 -12.10
N GLU A 222 0.11 2.16 -12.35
CA GLU A 222 -1.01 1.21 -12.30
C GLU A 222 -1.67 1.15 -10.91
N ILE A 223 -0.89 1.15 -9.83
CA ILE A 223 -1.43 1.13 -8.46
C ILE A 223 -2.09 2.47 -8.14
N GLN A 224 -1.50 3.60 -8.52
CA GLN A 224 -2.08 4.94 -8.32
C GLN A 224 -3.44 5.09 -9.02
N ARG A 225 -3.67 4.44 -10.16
CA ARG A 225 -5.01 4.41 -10.78
C ARG A 225 -6.07 3.76 -9.91
N PHE A 226 -5.69 2.83 -9.04
CA PHE A 226 -6.61 2.18 -8.11
C PHE A 226 -6.77 2.98 -6.82
N VAL A 227 -5.65 3.36 -6.18
CA VAL A 227 -5.71 4.01 -4.86
C VAL A 227 -5.99 5.52 -4.94
N GLY A 228 -5.76 6.14 -6.10
CA GLY A 228 -5.91 7.57 -6.32
C GLY A 228 -4.56 8.26 -6.61
N PHE A 229 -4.64 9.32 -7.42
CA PHE A 229 -3.53 10.24 -7.67
C PHE A 229 -3.64 11.46 -6.76
N ARG A 230 -2.49 12.01 -6.34
CA ARG A 230 -2.40 13.32 -5.69
C ARG A 230 -2.52 14.44 -6.73
N ASN A 231 -2.80 15.64 -6.25
CA ASN A 231 -2.68 16.86 -7.07
C ASN A 231 -1.23 17.36 -7.05
N SER A 232 -0.31 16.59 -7.64
CA SER A 232 1.08 16.98 -7.89
C SER A 232 1.34 17.11 -9.39
N SER A 233 2.44 17.78 -9.77
CA SER A 233 2.86 17.88 -11.18
C SER A 233 3.13 16.49 -11.76
N THR A 234 3.90 15.65 -11.07
CA THR A 234 4.18 14.26 -11.45
C THR A 234 2.89 13.45 -11.60
N SER A 235 2.00 13.47 -10.60
CA SER A 235 0.73 12.75 -10.67
C SER A 235 -0.15 13.22 -11.82
N THR A 236 -0.14 14.52 -12.13
CA THR A 236 -0.88 15.07 -13.28
C THR A 236 -0.31 14.55 -14.60
N ILE A 237 1.01 14.51 -14.74
CA ILE A 237 1.69 13.95 -15.91
C ILE A 237 1.36 12.46 -16.03
N LEU A 238 1.52 11.69 -14.97
CA LEU A 238 1.25 10.25 -14.98
C LEU A 238 -0.21 9.94 -15.31
N LYS A 239 -1.15 10.69 -14.73
CA LYS A 239 -2.58 10.52 -15.02
C LYS A 239 -2.92 10.76 -16.50
N LYS A 240 -2.21 11.70 -17.16
CA LYS A 240 -2.42 12.04 -18.57
C LYS A 240 -1.66 11.11 -19.53
N LYS A 241 -0.39 10.83 -19.23
CA LYS A 241 0.56 10.18 -20.15
C LYS A 241 0.76 8.70 -19.90
N SER A 242 0.62 8.22 -18.66
CA SER A 242 0.86 6.80 -18.39
C SER A 242 -0.13 5.97 -19.21
N PRO A 243 0.34 4.98 -19.98
CA PRO A 243 -0.54 4.13 -20.76
C PRO A 243 -1.27 3.14 -19.86
N VAL A 244 -2.52 2.85 -20.21
CA VAL A 244 -3.27 1.76 -19.58
C VAL A 244 -2.91 0.47 -20.30
N PHE A 245 -2.13 -0.37 -19.64
CA PHE A 245 -1.79 -1.68 -20.17
C PHE A 245 -3.04 -2.46 -20.57
N ASN A 246 -3.05 -3.00 -21.79
CA ASN A 246 -4.13 -3.84 -22.29
C ASN A 246 -3.56 -5.20 -22.73
N PRO A 247 -3.77 -6.28 -21.96
CA PRO A 247 -3.21 -7.59 -22.26
C PRO A 247 -3.79 -8.22 -23.52
N ARG A 248 -5.00 -7.83 -23.94
CA ARG A 248 -5.72 -8.41 -25.08
C ARG A 248 -5.45 -7.68 -26.39
N ARG A 249 -5.07 -6.40 -26.33
CA ARG A 249 -4.80 -5.60 -27.53
C ARG A 249 -3.45 -5.97 -28.11
N SER A 250 -3.43 -6.49 -29.33
CA SER A 250 -2.21 -6.88 -30.04
C SER A 250 -2.28 -6.62 -31.55
N LYS A 251 -3.17 -5.71 -31.96
CA LYS A 251 -3.32 -5.19 -33.32
C LYS A 251 -3.56 -3.69 -33.21
N TYR A 252 -2.86 -2.92 -34.04
CA TYR A 252 -2.84 -1.46 -33.96
C TYR A 252 -3.00 -0.86 -35.35
N ALA A 253 -3.62 0.32 -35.45
CA ALA A 253 -3.63 1.08 -36.69
C ALA A 253 -2.21 1.58 -36.99
N ASN A 254 -1.76 1.47 -38.24
CA ASN A 254 -0.46 1.97 -38.68
C ASN A 254 -0.52 3.48 -38.97
N ASN A 255 -0.67 4.29 -37.93
CA ASN A 255 -0.73 5.74 -38.05
C ASN A 255 0.65 6.37 -38.20
N GLU A 256 0.67 7.66 -38.52
CA GLU A 256 1.89 8.44 -38.73
C GLU A 256 2.82 8.42 -37.52
N LEU A 257 2.29 8.61 -36.31
CA LEU A 257 3.06 8.56 -35.06
C LEU A 257 3.89 7.27 -34.90
N ILE A 258 3.29 6.10 -35.17
CA ILE A 258 4.02 4.83 -35.12
C ILE A 258 5.06 4.78 -36.24
N ARG A 259 4.70 5.18 -37.47
CA ARG A 259 5.61 5.13 -38.62
C ARG A 259 6.84 6.01 -38.39
N ASP A 260 6.67 7.22 -37.88
CA ASP A 260 7.77 8.14 -37.65
C ASP A 260 8.67 7.68 -36.50
N TYR A 261 8.06 7.22 -35.41
CA TYR A 261 8.79 6.58 -34.31
C TYR A 261 9.69 5.44 -34.80
N LEU A 262 9.13 4.62 -35.69
CA LEU A 262 9.77 3.46 -36.28
C LEU A 262 10.86 3.84 -37.32
N LYS A 263 10.59 4.81 -38.20
CA LYS A 263 11.55 5.32 -39.19
C LYS A 263 12.80 5.87 -38.53
N ASN A 264 12.64 6.65 -37.46
CA ASN A 264 13.76 7.24 -36.71
C ASN A 264 14.68 6.20 -36.05
N ARG A 265 14.27 4.94 -35.98
CA ARG A 265 15.04 3.82 -35.42
C ARG A 265 15.43 2.77 -36.47
N MET A 266 14.94 2.89 -37.71
CA MET A 266 15.14 1.94 -38.79
C MET A 266 15.97 2.55 -39.94
N ASN A 267 17.15 3.05 -39.61
CA ASN A 267 18.02 3.75 -40.57
C ASN A 267 18.51 2.86 -41.73
N ASN A 268 18.63 1.55 -41.50
CA ASN A 268 19.00 0.58 -42.52
C ASN A 268 18.06 -0.64 -42.47
N LEU A 269 17.11 -0.70 -43.38
CA LEU A 269 16.09 -1.75 -43.41
C LEU A 269 16.66 -3.16 -43.64
N LEU A 270 17.78 -3.32 -44.35
CA LEU A 270 18.41 -4.63 -44.54
C LEU A 270 19.01 -5.13 -43.22
N ALA A 271 19.70 -4.26 -42.48
CA ALA A 271 20.21 -4.58 -41.15
C ALA A 271 19.07 -4.87 -40.17
N VAL A 272 18.01 -4.06 -40.19
CA VAL A 272 16.81 -4.27 -39.36
C VAL A 272 16.16 -5.61 -39.69
N SER A 273 16.05 -5.97 -40.97
CA SER A 273 15.49 -7.25 -41.41
C SER A 273 16.26 -8.43 -40.81
N ARG A 274 17.60 -8.38 -40.85
CA ARG A 274 18.48 -9.40 -40.23
C ARG A 274 18.30 -9.46 -38.72
N ASN A 275 18.27 -8.32 -38.04
CA ASN A 275 18.21 -8.25 -36.57
C ASN A 275 16.83 -8.63 -36.00
N THR A 276 15.75 -8.40 -36.75
CA THR A 276 14.38 -8.62 -36.29
C THR A 276 13.74 -9.90 -36.82
N GLY A 277 14.34 -10.50 -37.86
CA GLY A 277 13.78 -11.64 -38.60
C GLY A 277 12.53 -11.29 -39.41
N ILE A 278 12.25 -10.00 -39.63
CA ILE A 278 11.12 -9.54 -40.45
C ILE A 278 11.63 -9.28 -41.86
N ALA A 279 10.93 -9.79 -42.89
CA ALA A 279 11.31 -9.57 -44.28
C ALA A 279 11.38 -8.07 -44.61
N TRP A 280 12.41 -7.68 -45.39
CA TRP A 280 12.68 -6.29 -45.76
C TRP A 280 11.48 -5.61 -46.43
N ASP A 281 10.78 -6.32 -47.32
CA ASP A 281 9.62 -5.81 -48.04
C ASP A 281 8.46 -5.48 -47.08
N ASN A 282 8.25 -6.30 -46.05
CA ASN A 282 7.26 -6.07 -45.01
C ASN A 282 7.61 -4.87 -44.13
N LEU A 283 8.89 -4.70 -43.78
CA LEU A 283 9.35 -3.50 -43.07
C LEU A 283 9.15 -2.24 -43.91
N SER A 284 9.48 -2.29 -45.20
CA SER A 284 9.26 -1.19 -46.15
C SER A 284 7.77 -0.83 -46.26
N LYS A 285 6.88 -1.82 -46.43
CA LYS A 285 5.43 -1.61 -46.46
C LYS A 285 4.90 -1.00 -45.15
N LEU A 286 5.45 -1.41 -44.01
CA LEU A 286 5.11 -0.89 -42.69
C LEU A 286 5.46 0.60 -42.56
N ILE A 287 6.72 0.99 -42.79
CA ILE A 287 7.16 2.38 -42.59
C ILE A 287 6.57 3.35 -43.63
N ASN A 288 6.26 2.86 -44.84
CA ASN A 288 5.67 3.65 -45.91
C ASN A 288 4.13 3.70 -45.85
N GLY A 289 3.51 3.13 -44.81
CA GLY A 289 2.05 3.18 -44.62
C GLY A 289 1.24 2.32 -45.59
N LYS A 290 1.87 1.45 -46.39
CA LYS A 290 1.17 0.51 -47.27
C LYS A 290 0.40 -0.56 -46.48
N THR A 291 0.85 -0.87 -45.28
CA THR A 291 0.12 -1.75 -44.35
C THR A 291 -0.80 -0.91 -43.45
N GLN A 292 -2.11 -1.18 -43.45
CA GLN A 292 -3.06 -0.43 -42.61
C GLN A 292 -2.98 -0.77 -41.11
N THR A 293 -2.59 -2.00 -40.78
CA THR A 293 -2.53 -2.48 -39.39
C THR A 293 -1.20 -3.13 -39.07
N VAL A 294 -0.73 -2.94 -37.84
CA VAL A 294 0.51 -3.53 -37.32
C VAL A 294 0.16 -4.58 -36.27
N ARG A 295 0.69 -5.79 -36.44
CA ARG A 295 0.57 -6.86 -35.43
C ARG A 295 1.53 -6.56 -34.28
N GLY A 296 1.09 -6.78 -33.05
CA GLY A 296 1.91 -6.60 -31.86
C GLY A 296 3.16 -7.49 -31.87
N GLU A 297 3.08 -8.70 -32.44
CA GLU A 297 4.25 -9.57 -32.63
C GLU A 297 5.34 -8.91 -33.49
N THR A 298 4.94 -8.20 -34.57
CA THR A 298 5.87 -7.43 -35.40
C THR A 298 6.56 -6.35 -34.57
N LEU A 299 5.81 -5.60 -33.76
CA LEU A 299 6.38 -4.58 -32.88
C LEU A 299 7.34 -5.19 -31.84
N ARG A 300 6.98 -6.32 -31.22
CA ARG A 300 7.85 -7.03 -30.28
C ARG A 300 9.16 -7.47 -30.93
N LYS A 301 9.11 -8.04 -32.15
CA LYS A 301 10.32 -8.40 -32.93
C LYS A 301 11.20 -7.19 -33.21
N ILE A 302 10.61 -6.05 -33.56
CA ILE A 302 11.35 -4.80 -33.79
C ILE A 302 12.00 -4.29 -32.50
N ILE A 303 11.24 -4.19 -31.40
CA ILE A 303 11.73 -3.72 -30.09
C ILE A 303 12.90 -4.57 -29.62
N THR A 304 12.76 -5.91 -29.66
CA THR A 304 13.81 -6.83 -29.23
C THR A 304 15.01 -6.82 -30.17
N GLY A 305 14.79 -6.93 -31.49
CA GLY A 305 15.86 -7.05 -32.49
C GLY A 305 16.71 -5.78 -32.59
N LEU A 306 16.11 -4.60 -32.40
CA LEU A 306 16.82 -3.32 -32.39
C LEU A 306 17.24 -2.86 -30.99
N LYS A 307 16.94 -3.64 -29.94
CA LYS A 307 17.21 -3.29 -28.54
C LYS A 307 16.69 -1.88 -28.19
N ILE A 308 15.46 -1.58 -28.60
CA ILE A 308 14.86 -0.26 -28.38
C ILE A 308 14.69 -0.01 -26.88
N GLU A 309 15.30 1.06 -26.39
CA GLU A 309 14.99 1.64 -25.07
C GLU A 309 13.66 2.38 -25.16
N VAL A 310 12.63 1.79 -24.56
CA VAL A 310 11.27 2.33 -24.60
C VAL A 310 11.06 3.24 -23.40
N ASP A 311 10.62 4.47 -23.65
CA ASP A 311 10.15 5.39 -22.61
C ASP A 311 8.64 5.16 -22.39
N PRO A 312 8.21 4.57 -21.25
CA PRO A 312 6.81 4.22 -21.03
C PRO A 312 5.85 5.43 -20.98
N LEU A 313 6.36 6.66 -20.86
CA LEU A 313 5.54 7.87 -20.74
C LEU A 313 5.47 8.70 -22.01
N ASN A 314 6.48 8.61 -22.87
CA ASN A 314 6.59 9.45 -24.07
C ASN A 314 6.48 8.67 -25.38
N ASP A 315 6.76 7.37 -25.37
CA ASP A 315 6.68 6.56 -26.58
C ASP A 315 5.24 6.24 -26.99
N PRO A 316 4.97 5.97 -28.28
CA PRO A 316 3.64 5.64 -28.75
C PRO A 316 3.05 4.45 -27.99
N TYR A 317 1.78 4.58 -27.58
CA TYR A 317 1.07 3.53 -26.83
C TYR A 317 1.25 2.09 -27.38
N PRO A 318 1.20 1.85 -28.71
CA PRO A 318 1.43 0.51 -29.26
C PRO A 318 2.82 -0.06 -28.95
N ILE A 319 3.85 0.79 -28.96
CA ILE A 319 5.23 0.41 -28.61
C ILE A 319 5.28 0.08 -27.12
N VAL A 320 4.76 0.95 -26.26
CA VAL A 320 4.78 0.74 -24.80
C VAL A 320 3.98 -0.51 -24.40
N ASN A 321 2.79 -0.72 -24.96
CA ASN A 321 1.97 -1.88 -24.60
C ASN A 321 2.62 -3.21 -24.98
N GLU A 322 3.29 -3.27 -26.14
CA GLU A 322 4.02 -4.46 -26.58
C GLU A 322 5.36 -4.64 -25.85
N TRP A 323 6.01 -3.56 -25.44
CA TRP A 323 7.17 -3.60 -24.56
C TRP A 323 6.82 -4.11 -23.15
N ILE A 324 5.69 -3.67 -22.56
CA ILE A 324 5.22 -4.21 -21.27
C ILE A 324 4.98 -5.73 -21.36
N LYS A 325 4.46 -6.22 -22.50
CA LYS A 325 4.29 -7.66 -22.74
C LYS A 325 5.64 -8.40 -22.76
N LEU A 326 6.67 -7.83 -23.38
CA LEU A 326 8.02 -8.40 -23.32
C LEU A 326 8.56 -8.45 -21.89
N GLN A 327 8.31 -7.43 -21.07
CA GLN A 327 8.68 -7.45 -19.64
C GLN A 327 7.92 -8.54 -18.88
N ILE A 328 6.64 -8.74 -19.17
CA ILE A 328 5.83 -9.83 -18.60
C ILE A 328 6.37 -11.20 -19.05
N ASP A 329 6.72 -11.35 -20.32
CA ASP A 329 7.27 -12.59 -20.86
C ASP A 329 8.59 -12.95 -20.15
N LYS A 330 9.50 -11.98 -19.98
CA LYS A 330 10.75 -12.17 -19.22
C LYS A 330 10.50 -12.53 -17.76
N GLY A 331 9.66 -11.76 -17.08
CA GLY A 331 9.34 -12.01 -15.67
C GLY A 331 8.65 -13.37 -15.45
N PHE A 332 7.87 -13.83 -16.42
CA PHE A 332 7.23 -15.13 -16.37
C PHE A 332 8.23 -16.29 -16.43
N GLU A 333 9.16 -16.28 -17.38
CA GLU A 333 10.18 -17.34 -17.47
C GLU A 333 11.06 -17.38 -16.20
N ASN A 334 11.43 -16.19 -15.68
CA ASN A 334 12.13 -16.09 -14.40
C ASN A 334 11.29 -16.72 -13.27
N ALA A 335 10.01 -16.38 -13.17
CA ALA A 335 9.14 -16.90 -12.12
C ALA A 335 8.93 -18.42 -12.21
N ILE A 336 8.82 -18.99 -13.41
CA ILE A 336 8.75 -20.45 -13.60
C ILE A 336 10.03 -21.12 -13.08
N THR A 337 11.19 -20.57 -13.44
CA THR A 337 12.50 -21.06 -12.98
C THR A 337 12.64 -20.99 -11.46
N GLU A 338 12.20 -19.90 -10.83
CA GLU A 338 12.24 -19.77 -9.38
C GLU A 338 11.22 -20.69 -8.67
N LEU A 339 10.06 -20.96 -9.27
CA LEU A 339 9.09 -21.91 -8.72
C LEU A 339 9.64 -23.35 -8.64
N GLU A 340 10.46 -23.76 -9.61
CA GLU A 340 11.09 -25.09 -9.62
C GLU A 340 11.93 -25.35 -8.37
N LYS A 341 12.59 -24.30 -7.84
CA LYS A 341 13.42 -24.36 -6.64
C LYS A 341 12.63 -24.51 -5.33
N LEU A 342 11.33 -24.22 -5.34
CA LEU A 342 10.47 -24.25 -4.15
C LEU A 342 9.78 -25.59 -3.95
N LYS A 343 9.48 -25.95 -2.70
CA LYS A 343 8.65 -27.13 -2.41
C LYS A 343 7.18 -26.88 -2.77
N PRO A 344 6.38 -27.91 -3.11
CA PRO A 344 4.96 -27.73 -3.48
C PRO A 344 4.13 -26.91 -2.48
N SER A 345 4.36 -27.10 -1.18
CA SER A 345 3.65 -26.32 -0.14
C SER A 345 4.05 -24.84 -0.10
N GLU A 346 5.26 -24.51 -0.52
CA GLU A 346 5.74 -23.12 -0.58
C GLU A 346 5.20 -22.41 -1.81
N ARG A 347 5.14 -23.11 -2.95
CA ARG A 347 4.48 -22.65 -4.17
C ARG A 347 3.01 -22.30 -3.91
N GLU A 348 2.29 -23.17 -3.22
CA GLU A 348 0.87 -22.97 -2.85
C GLU A 348 0.68 -21.68 -2.01
N ILE A 349 1.52 -21.49 -1.00
CA ILE A 349 1.48 -20.30 -0.14
C ILE A 349 1.86 -19.05 -0.94
N LEU A 350 2.87 -19.12 -1.81
CA LEU A 350 3.33 -17.99 -2.63
C LEU A 350 2.23 -17.51 -3.58
N ILE A 351 1.65 -18.43 -4.36
CA ILE A 351 0.57 -18.09 -5.30
C ILE A 351 -0.63 -17.53 -4.55
N LEU A 352 -1.05 -18.18 -3.48
CA LEU A 352 -2.24 -17.75 -2.74
C LEU A 352 -2.02 -16.39 -2.07
N SER A 353 -0.89 -16.20 -1.38
CA SER A 353 -0.58 -14.92 -0.74
C SER A 353 -0.47 -13.79 -1.76
N THR A 354 0.15 -14.04 -2.92
CA THR A 354 0.25 -13.06 -4.01
C THR A 354 -1.13 -12.71 -4.55
N TYR A 355 -1.96 -13.72 -4.84
CA TYR A 355 -3.34 -13.49 -5.29
C TYR A 355 -4.12 -12.65 -4.28
N THR A 356 -4.05 -12.99 -2.99
CA THR A 356 -4.76 -12.27 -1.93
C THR A 356 -4.26 -10.83 -1.73
N ALA A 357 -3.01 -10.52 -2.06
CA ALA A 357 -2.44 -9.18 -1.93
C ALA A 357 -3.00 -8.17 -2.95
N LEU A 358 -3.48 -8.64 -4.11
CA LEU A 358 -3.94 -7.82 -5.22
C LEU A 358 -5.17 -6.96 -4.87
N LEU A 359 -5.22 -5.75 -5.44
CA LEU A 359 -6.25 -4.74 -5.14
C LEU A 359 -7.52 -4.89 -6.00
N ASN A 360 -7.41 -5.20 -7.30
CA ASN A 360 -8.54 -5.23 -8.24
C ASN A 360 -8.62 -6.50 -9.08
N ARG A 361 -8.59 -7.66 -8.42
CA ARG A 361 -8.50 -8.97 -9.08
C ARG A 361 -9.52 -9.21 -10.18
N ARG A 362 -10.78 -8.81 -10.00
CA ARG A 362 -11.82 -9.03 -11.03
C ARG A 362 -11.56 -8.26 -12.32
N LYS A 363 -10.99 -7.06 -12.22
CA LYS A 363 -10.73 -6.21 -13.37
C LYS A 363 -9.41 -6.57 -14.04
N ASP A 364 -8.38 -6.77 -13.23
CA ASP A 364 -7.01 -6.95 -13.70
C ASP A 364 -6.70 -8.42 -14.01
N TYR A 365 -7.36 -9.34 -13.31
CA TYR A 365 -7.22 -10.79 -13.42
C TYR A 365 -8.58 -11.52 -13.51
N PRO A 366 -9.49 -11.13 -14.45
CA PRO A 366 -10.82 -11.72 -14.57
C PRO A 366 -10.83 -13.23 -14.80
N TYR A 367 -9.84 -13.81 -15.49
CA TYR A 367 -9.78 -15.24 -15.72
C TYR A 367 -9.47 -16.00 -14.42
N LEU A 368 -8.43 -15.60 -13.67
CA LEU A 368 -8.10 -16.22 -12.38
C LEU A 368 -9.20 -16.05 -11.32
N SER A 369 -9.99 -14.98 -11.45
CA SER A 369 -11.10 -14.69 -10.54
C SER A 369 -12.35 -15.54 -10.79
N ARG A 370 -12.39 -16.35 -11.86
CA ARG A 370 -13.49 -17.29 -12.12
C ARG A 370 -13.48 -18.43 -11.10
N LYS A 371 -14.68 -18.97 -10.82
CA LYS A 371 -14.84 -20.13 -9.93
C LYS A 371 -14.00 -21.31 -10.46
N GLY A 372 -13.25 -21.96 -9.57
CA GLY A 372 -12.40 -23.11 -9.89
C GLY A 372 -11.05 -22.78 -10.55
N THR A 373 -10.88 -21.63 -11.22
CA THR A 373 -9.65 -21.33 -11.97
C THR A 373 -8.42 -21.16 -11.08
N LEU A 374 -8.54 -20.42 -9.97
CA LEU A 374 -7.45 -20.33 -8.98
C LEU A 374 -7.14 -21.68 -8.34
N SER A 375 -8.18 -22.49 -8.08
CA SER A 375 -7.99 -23.84 -7.53
C SER A 375 -7.18 -24.71 -8.48
N ARG A 376 -7.52 -24.67 -9.79
CA ARG A 376 -6.79 -25.39 -10.82
C ARG A 376 -5.34 -24.91 -10.95
N ALA A 377 -5.10 -23.59 -10.90
CA ALA A 377 -3.76 -23.04 -10.90
C ALA A 377 -2.91 -23.56 -9.73
N LEU A 378 -3.48 -23.61 -8.52
CA LEU A 378 -2.80 -24.11 -7.32
C LEU A 378 -2.53 -25.61 -7.38
N GLU A 379 -3.49 -26.40 -7.84
CA GLU A 379 -3.33 -27.84 -8.07
C GLU A 379 -2.18 -28.11 -9.05
N LEU A 380 -2.21 -27.48 -10.23
CA LEU A 380 -1.18 -27.62 -11.25
C LEU A 380 0.19 -27.18 -10.73
N CYS A 381 0.30 -26.04 -10.04
CA CYS A 381 1.60 -25.58 -9.55
C CYS A 381 2.24 -26.51 -8.51
N LYS A 382 1.41 -27.28 -7.79
CA LYS A 382 1.88 -28.25 -6.80
C LYS A 382 2.32 -29.56 -7.43
N GLU A 383 1.60 -30.01 -8.45
CA GLU A 383 1.75 -31.37 -9.01
C GLU A 383 2.60 -31.39 -10.28
N ASP A 384 2.42 -30.43 -11.17
CA ASP A 384 3.01 -30.42 -12.51
C ASP A 384 3.26 -28.99 -13.00
N LEU A 385 4.49 -28.51 -12.82
CA LEU A 385 4.90 -27.17 -13.25
C LEU A 385 4.85 -26.98 -14.77
N ARG A 386 5.00 -28.05 -15.56
CA ARG A 386 4.87 -27.96 -17.01
C ARG A 386 3.43 -27.67 -17.39
N ARG A 387 2.46 -28.42 -16.85
CA ARG A 387 1.04 -28.13 -17.06
C ARG A 387 0.63 -26.78 -16.47
N PHE A 388 1.22 -26.36 -15.36
CA PHE A 388 1.03 -25.01 -14.82
C PHE A 388 1.51 -23.92 -15.79
N ARG A 389 2.67 -24.10 -16.43
CA ARG A 389 3.20 -23.20 -17.45
C ARG A 389 2.23 -23.11 -18.65
N GLU A 390 1.85 -24.25 -19.22
CA GLU A 390 0.89 -24.35 -20.32
C GLU A 390 -0.46 -23.67 -19.97
N PHE A 391 -0.92 -23.83 -18.72
CA PHE A 391 -2.14 -23.21 -18.22
C PHE A 391 -2.05 -21.68 -18.12
N THR A 392 -0.89 -21.12 -17.79
CA THR A 392 -0.70 -19.69 -17.48
C THR A 392 -0.07 -18.87 -18.60
N GLU A 393 0.64 -19.49 -19.54
CA GLU A 393 1.38 -18.78 -20.61
C GLU A 393 0.46 -18.16 -21.68
N ASN A 394 -0.70 -18.77 -21.90
CA ASN A 394 -1.58 -18.46 -23.03
C ASN A 394 -2.32 -17.11 -22.91
N ARG A 395 -2.35 -16.49 -21.73
CA ARG A 395 -3.02 -15.20 -21.49
C ARG A 395 -2.05 -14.26 -20.79
N TYR A 396 -1.81 -13.09 -21.39
CA TYR A 396 -0.94 -12.07 -20.76
C TYR A 396 -1.40 -11.65 -19.36
N GLU A 397 -2.70 -11.77 -19.08
CA GLU A 397 -3.26 -11.57 -17.75
C GLU A 397 -2.71 -12.58 -16.72
N THR A 398 -2.77 -13.89 -17.01
CA THR A 398 -2.24 -14.94 -16.13
C THR A 398 -0.72 -14.95 -16.12
N LYS A 399 -0.11 -14.65 -17.26
CA LYS A 399 1.33 -14.50 -17.40
C LYS A 399 1.86 -13.36 -16.53
N LYS A 400 1.17 -12.21 -16.53
CA LYS A 400 1.47 -11.05 -15.65
C LYS A 400 1.37 -11.43 -14.18
N PHE A 401 0.34 -12.19 -13.79
CA PHE A 401 0.21 -12.65 -12.41
C PHE A 401 1.41 -13.51 -11.98
N VAL A 402 1.80 -14.50 -12.80
CA VAL A 402 2.94 -15.38 -12.51
C VAL A 402 4.26 -14.60 -12.52
N ALA A 403 4.45 -13.70 -13.48
CA ALA A 403 5.64 -12.83 -13.57
C ALA A 403 5.85 -11.95 -12.34
N GLN A 404 4.81 -11.70 -11.55
CA GLN A 404 4.86 -10.88 -10.34
C GLN A 404 5.08 -11.68 -9.05
N LEU A 405 5.21 -13.01 -9.10
CA LEU A 405 5.37 -13.83 -7.88
C LEU A 405 6.65 -13.48 -7.09
N PHE A 406 7.73 -13.11 -7.78
CA PHE A 406 9.03 -12.78 -7.17
C PHE A 406 9.42 -11.30 -7.31
N GLU A 407 8.82 -10.58 -8.25
CA GLU A 407 9.07 -9.15 -8.50
C GLU A 407 7.77 -8.33 -8.40
N LEU A 408 7.14 -8.43 -7.25
CA LEU A 408 5.91 -7.71 -6.93
C LEU A 408 6.23 -6.25 -6.60
N HIS A 409 5.31 -5.34 -6.91
CA HIS A 409 5.47 -3.93 -6.51
C HIS A 409 5.55 -3.82 -4.97
N PRO A 410 6.44 -2.99 -4.37
CA PRO A 410 6.64 -2.91 -2.92
C PRO A 410 5.35 -2.78 -2.10
N PHE A 411 4.42 -1.92 -2.54
CA PHE A 411 3.08 -1.81 -1.95
C PHE A 411 2.32 -3.15 -1.83
N LEU A 412 2.29 -3.95 -2.90
CA LEU A 412 1.61 -5.23 -2.91
C LEU A 412 2.40 -6.29 -2.13
N GLU A 413 3.73 -6.17 -2.10
CA GLU A 413 4.62 -7.01 -1.29
C GLU A 413 4.30 -6.91 0.21
N GLY A 414 4.13 -5.70 0.73
CA GLY A 414 3.72 -5.49 2.13
C GLY A 414 2.38 -6.16 2.47
N ARG A 415 1.45 -6.18 1.51
CA ARG A 415 0.17 -6.88 1.65
C ARG A 415 0.33 -8.40 1.60
N ARG A 416 1.18 -8.91 0.71
CA ARG A 416 1.48 -10.34 0.54
C ARG A 416 2.11 -10.93 1.78
N ASP A 417 3.06 -10.22 2.38
CA ASP A 417 3.81 -10.68 3.55
C ASP A 417 2.90 -10.95 4.76
N LEU A 418 1.86 -10.14 4.95
CA LEU A 418 0.86 -10.40 5.98
C LEU A 418 0.11 -11.72 5.74
N VAL A 419 -0.30 -11.97 4.49
CA VAL A 419 -1.05 -13.19 4.13
C VAL A 419 -0.15 -14.41 4.25
N TRP A 420 1.10 -14.29 3.80
CA TRP A 420 2.11 -15.32 3.94
C TRP A 420 2.31 -15.71 5.41
N LYS A 421 2.52 -14.72 6.29
CA LYS A 421 2.65 -14.93 7.74
C LYS A 421 1.41 -15.58 8.35
N PHE A 422 0.21 -15.16 7.93
CA PHE A 422 -1.04 -15.78 8.39
C PHE A 422 -1.09 -17.27 8.03
N LEU A 423 -0.86 -17.61 6.76
CA LEU A 423 -0.90 -19.00 6.29
C LEU A 423 0.18 -19.86 6.98
N LYS A 424 1.39 -19.32 7.19
CA LYS A 424 2.47 -20.02 7.90
C LYS A 424 2.17 -20.24 9.39
N ALA A 425 1.39 -19.35 10.02
CA ALA A 425 0.96 -19.53 11.41
C ALA A 425 -0.03 -20.70 11.59
N LEU A 426 -0.72 -21.13 10.53
CA LEU A 426 -1.64 -22.27 10.58
C LEU A 426 -0.89 -23.62 10.59
N PRO A 427 -1.30 -24.59 11.43
CA PRO A 427 -0.79 -25.96 11.35
C PRO A 427 -1.02 -26.56 9.95
N ALA A 428 -0.07 -27.34 9.41
CA ALA A 428 -0.09 -27.76 8.00
C ALA A 428 -1.41 -28.42 7.54
N ARG A 429 -1.97 -29.34 8.33
CA ARG A 429 -3.28 -29.98 8.03
C ARG A 429 -4.43 -28.97 8.01
N LYS A 430 -4.42 -28.02 8.95
CA LYS A 430 -5.45 -26.97 9.06
C LYS A 430 -5.28 -25.90 7.99
N ARG A 431 -4.05 -25.57 7.58
CA ARG A 431 -3.79 -24.70 6.43
C ARG A 431 -4.41 -25.27 5.16
N LYS A 432 -4.20 -26.55 4.86
CA LYS A 432 -4.82 -27.21 3.69
C LYS A 432 -6.35 -27.10 3.72
N GLU A 433 -6.96 -27.38 4.87
CA GLU A 433 -8.41 -27.23 5.07
C GLU A 433 -8.88 -25.78 4.83
N PHE A 434 -8.15 -24.80 5.39
CA PHE A 434 -8.46 -23.39 5.23
C PHE A 434 -8.40 -22.94 3.76
N ILE A 435 -7.32 -23.32 3.05
CA ILE A 435 -7.12 -22.99 1.65
C ILE A 435 -8.23 -23.58 0.80
N HIS A 436 -8.59 -24.84 1.02
CA HIS A 436 -9.68 -25.49 0.28
C HIS A 436 -10.98 -24.70 0.42
N LYS A 437 -11.38 -24.36 1.65
CA LYS A 437 -12.58 -23.53 1.92
C LYS A 437 -12.50 -22.16 1.28
N TYR A 438 -11.33 -21.50 1.35
CA TYR A 438 -11.12 -20.21 0.69
C TYR A 438 -11.33 -20.27 -0.83
N LEU A 439 -10.93 -21.36 -1.47
CA LEU A 439 -11.05 -21.53 -2.91
C LEU A 439 -12.50 -21.76 -3.36
N GLU A 440 -13.37 -22.29 -2.50
CA GLU A 440 -14.81 -22.43 -2.76
C GLU A 440 -15.55 -21.09 -2.77
N LEU A 441 -14.99 -20.08 -2.08
CA LEU A 441 -15.59 -18.76 -1.97
C LEU A 441 -15.60 -18.00 -3.30
N GLY A 442 -16.67 -17.23 -3.51
CA GLY A 442 -16.69 -16.21 -4.56
C GLY A 442 -15.77 -15.04 -4.23
N ASP A 443 -15.28 -14.32 -5.24
CA ASP A 443 -14.25 -13.29 -5.03
C ASP A 443 -14.70 -12.12 -4.10
N LYS A 444 -16.01 -11.82 -4.02
CA LYS A 444 -16.57 -10.85 -3.04
C LYS A 444 -16.45 -11.33 -1.59
N ASP A 445 -16.44 -12.64 -1.38
CA ASP A 445 -16.35 -13.26 -0.05
C ASP A 445 -14.89 -13.44 0.33
N ARG A 446 -14.05 -13.84 -0.64
CA ARG A 446 -12.58 -13.83 -0.51
C ARG A 446 -12.08 -12.48 -0.04
N GLY A 447 -12.57 -11.37 -0.61
CA GLY A 447 -12.16 -10.01 -0.16
C GLY A 447 -12.31 -9.78 1.34
N VAL A 448 -13.34 -10.33 1.98
CA VAL A 448 -13.54 -10.21 3.44
C VAL A 448 -12.52 -11.08 4.20
N ILE A 449 -12.27 -12.29 3.72
CA ILE A 449 -11.24 -13.18 4.29
C ILE A 449 -9.83 -12.62 4.11
N ASP A 450 -9.55 -12.02 2.95
CA ASP A 450 -8.28 -11.39 2.61
C ASP A 450 -7.92 -10.29 3.61
N THR A 451 -8.88 -9.39 3.89
CA THR A 451 -8.72 -8.33 4.89
C THR A 451 -8.57 -8.90 6.29
N PHE A 452 -9.33 -9.95 6.64
CA PHE A 452 -9.16 -10.63 7.93
C PHE A 452 -7.75 -11.22 8.11
N MET A 453 -7.23 -11.94 7.11
CA MET A 453 -5.88 -12.52 7.15
C MET A 453 -4.81 -11.45 7.33
N ARG A 454 -4.91 -10.34 6.59
CA ARG A 454 -3.99 -9.21 6.72
C ARG A 454 -4.07 -8.56 8.10
N ASN A 455 -5.27 -8.26 8.58
CA ASN A 455 -5.47 -7.64 9.89
C ASN A 455 -5.02 -8.54 11.05
N TYR A 456 -5.19 -9.85 10.94
CA TYR A 456 -4.74 -10.79 11.97
C TYR A 456 -3.24 -10.65 12.25
N VAL A 457 -2.43 -10.54 11.19
CA VAL A 457 -0.98 -10.37 11.32
C VAL A 457 -0.59 -8.93 11.62
N ARG A 458 -1.25 -7.95 10.98
CA ARG A 458 -0.99 -6.51 11.17
C ARG A 458 -1.08 -6.10 12.64
N TYR A 459 -2.00 -6.72 13.38
CA TYR A 459 -2.24 -6.44 14.79
C TYR A 459 -1.59 -7.45 15.74
N ASP A 460 -0.70 -8.32 15.25
CA ASP A 460 0.10 -9.20 16.10
C ASP A 460 1.25 -8.42 16.77
N ARG A 461 0.88 -7.59 17.75
CA ARG A 461 1.78 -6.80 18.59
C ARG A 461 1.30 -6.74 20.03
N ASN A 462 2.15 -6.29 20.94
CA ASN A 462 1.77 -6.18 22.35
C ASN A 462 0.92 -4.93 22.60
N TRP A 463 -0.40 -5.12 22.65
CA TRP A 463 -1.35 -4.04 22.91
C TRP A 463 -1.55 -3.71 24.39
N GLY A 464 -0.95 -4.48 25.31
CA GLY A 464 -1.24 -4.35 26.76
C GLY A 464 -2.71 -4.65 27.13
N LEU A 465 -3.48 -5.23 26.20
CA LEU A 465 -4.91 -5.50 26.32
C LEU A 465 -5.20 -6.92 25.82
N ARG A 466 -6.05 -7.64 26.56
CA ARG A 466 -6.52 -8.97 26.17
C ARG A 466 -7.95 -8.87 25.67
N LEU A 467 -8.11 -8.84 24.35
CA LEU A 467 -9.43 -8.84 23.71
C LEU A 467 -9.88 -10.27 23.42
N LYS A 468 -11.18 -10.52 23.61
CA LYS A 468 -11.84 -11.76 23.22
C LYS A 468 -12.60 -11.53 21.91
N PRO A 469 -12.53 -12.46 20.94
CA PRO A 469 -13.36 -12.36 19.76
C PRO A 469 -14.83 -12.63 20.13
N PRO A 470 -15.80 -12.29 19.25
CA PRO A 470 -17.18 -12.74 19.40
C PRO A 470 -17.25 -14.26 19.65
N ALA A 471 -18.22 -14.69 20.47
CA ALA A 471 -18.34 -16.09 20.90
C ALA A 471 -18.44 -17.06 19.71
N GLU A 472 -19.08 -16.64 18.63
CA GLU A 472 -19.25 -17.41 17.40
C GLU A 472 -17.92 -17.71 16.69
N LEU A 473 -16.88 -16.89 16.90
CA LEU A 473 -15.54 -17.12 16.36
C LEU A 473 -14.66 -17.99 17.26
N TYR A 474 -15.11 -18.39 18.46
CA TYR A 474 -14.32 -19.27 19.33
C TYR A 474 -14.01 -20.63 18.70
N PRO A 475 -14.97 -21.35 18.08
CA PRO A 475 -14.69 -22.63 17.43
C PRO A 475 -13.66 -22.48 16.30
N PHE A 476 -13.79 -21.44 15.48
CA PHE A 476 -12.82 -21.12 14.43
C PHE A 476 -11.42 -20.85 15.01
N THR A 477 -11.34 -19.99 16.03
CA THR A 477 -10.08 -19.62 16.68
C THR A 477 -9.37 -20.84 17.26
N GLN A 478 -10.10 -21.72 17.94
CA GLN A 478 -9.56 -22.96 18.51
C GLN A 478 -9.15 -23.96 17.43
N LYS A 479 -10.02 -24.20 16.44
CA LYS A 479 -9.79 -25.14 15.34
C LYS A 479 -8.52 -24.85 14.56
N TYR A 480 -8.24 -23.57 14.31
CA TYR A 480 -7.07 -23.11 13.57
C TYR A 480 -5.89 -22.70 14.49
N ARG A 481 -6.02 -22.86 15.81
CA ARG A 481 -5.00 -22.50 16.82
C ARG A 481 -4.55 -21.03 16.71
N LEU A 482 -5.48 -20.14 16.41
CA LEU A 482 -5.23 -18.72 16.27
C LEU A 482 -5.20 -18.02 17.64
N LYS A 483 -4.46 -16.93 17.73
CA LYS A 483 -4.40 -16.11 18.94
C LYS A 483 -5.71 -15.30 19.09
N LYS A 484 -6.37 -15.42 20.24
CA LYS A 484 -7.70 -14.80 20.50
C LYS A 484 -7.70 -13.29 20.27
N THR A 485 -6.68 -12.57 20.76
CA THR A 485 -6.62 -11.11 20.67
C THR A 485 -6.46 -10.63 19.22
N GLN A 486 -5.64 -11.30 18.44
CA GLN A 486 -5.40 -11.01 17.02
C GLN A 486 -6.67 -11.31 16.20
N THR A 487 -7.35 -12.42 16.48
CA THR A 487 -8.66 -12.72 15.88
C THR A 487 -9.70 -11.66 16.22
N ALA A 488 -9.74 -11.20 17.47
CA ALA A 488 -10.66 -10.14 17.90
C ALA A 488 -10.37 -8.82 17.18
N LEU A 489 -9.11 -8.40 17.16
CA LEU A 489 -8.69 -7.16 16.49
C LEU A 489 -8.96 -7.22 14.98
N ALA A 490 -8.68 -8.35 14.33
CA ALA A 490 -8.96 -8.53 12.91
C ALA A 490 -10.45 -8.46 12.58
N TYR A 491 -11.31 -9.00 13.45
CA TYR A 491 -12.75 -8.90 13.33
C TYR A 491 -13.25 -7.45 13.52
N TRP A 492 -12.77 -6.76 14.56
CA TRP A 492 -13.24 -5.41 14.89
C TRP A 492 -12.68 -4.32 13.96
N ALA A 493 -11.57 -4.59 13.28
CA ALA A 493 -11.01 -3.70 12.26
C ALA A 493 -11.82 -3.68 10.95
N LEU A 494 -12.73 -4.64 10.74
CA LEU A 494 -13.72 -4.52 9.68
C LEU A 494 -14.74 -3.45 10.09
N ASP A 495 -14.67 -2.30 9.44
CA ASP A 495 -15.39 -1.10 9.84
C ASP A 495 -16.92 -1.27 9.75
N LYS A 496 -17.40 -1.96 8.71
CA LYS A 496 -18.83 -2.12 8.45
C LYS A 496 -19.40 -3.33 9.17
N LYS A 497 -20.54 -3.14 9.85
CA LYS A 497 -21.30 -4.23 10.50
C LYS A 497 -21.59 -5.38 9.54
N LYS A 498 -21.98 -5.06 8.30
CA LYS A 498 -22.26 -6.06 7.25
C LYS A 498 -21.04 -6.91 6.90
N GLU A 499 -19.84 -6.34 6.89
CA GLU A 499 -18.59 -7.07 6.62
C GLU A 499 -18.26 -8.00 7.80
N ARG A 500 -18.48 -7.55 9.04
CA ARG A 500 -18.33 -8.37 10.25
C ARG A 500 -19.32 -9.53 10.31
N GLU A 501 -20.59 -9.28 10.03
CA GLU A 501 -21.64 -10.32 9.96
C GLU A 501 -21.30 -11.34 8.87
N LYS A 502 -20.85 -10.86 7.71
CA LYS A 502 -20.43 -11.72 6.61
C LYS A 502 -19.20 -12.55 6.96
N LEU A 503 -18.18 -11.96 7.60
CA LEU A 503 -17.00 -12.70 8.07
C LEU A 503 -17.42 -13.81 9.05
N ARG A 504 -18.34 -13.51 9.97
CA ARG A 504 -18.88 -14.52 10.90
C ARG A 504 -19.51 -15.67 10.12
N THR A 505 -20.40 -15.40 9.17
CA THR A 505 -21.00 -16.46 8.35
C THR A 505 -19.94 -17.30 7.64
N LEU A 506 -18.97 -16.66 6.97
CA LEU A 506 -17.94 -17.35 6.18
C LEU A 506 -16.99 -18.21 7.02
N LEU A 507 -16.67 -17.79 8.25
CA LEU A 507 -15.77 -18.53 9.13
C LEU A 507 -16.50 -19.59 9.98
N CYS A 508 -17.79 -19.39 10.24
CA CYS A 508 -18.61 -20.25 11.12
C CYS A 508 -19.45 -21.29 10.36
N SER A 509 -19.74 -21.12 9.07
CA SER A 509 -20.57 -22.02 8.23
C SER A 509 -19.93 -23.41 7.95
N GLY A 510 -19.01 -23.84 8.80
CA GLY A 510 -18.44 -25.19 8.82
C GLY A 510 -18.11 -25.67 10.23
N CYS A 511 -18.76 -25.10 11.25
CA CYS A 511 -18.68 -25.53 12.65
C CYS A 511 -19.98 -26.21 13.16
N GLU A 512 -20.97 -26.41 12.29
CA GLU A 512 -22.25 -27.06 12.64
C GLU A 512 -22.14 -28.58 12.85
N SER A 513 -20.97 -29.20 12.66
CA SER A 513 -20.75 -30.64 12.90
C SER A 513 -20.23 -30.97 14.31
N LEU A 514 -20.43 -30.10 15.30
CA LEU A 514 -20.01 -30.31 16.69
C LEU A 514 -21.10 -29.91 17.70
N ARG A 515 -22.36 -30.08 17.31
CA ARG A 515 -23.49 -30.13 18.24
C ARG A 515 -24.19 -31.47 18.04
N ASP A 516 -23.53 -32.52 18.50
CA ASP A 516 -24.16 -33.76 18.97
C ASP A 516 -23.42 -34.17 20.24
#